data_AF-A0A8B7N814-F1
#
_entry.id   AF-A0A8B7N814-F1
#
_cell.length_a   1.000
_cell.length_b   1.000
_cell.length_c   1.000
_cell.angle_alpha   90.00
_cell.angle_beta   90.00
_cell.angle_gamma   90.00
#
_symmetry.space_group_name_H-M   'P 1'
#
loop_
_entity.id
_entity.type
_entity.pdbx_description
1 polymer ?
#
loop_
_entity_poly.entity_id
_entity_poly.type
_entity_poly.pdbx_seq_one_letter_code
_entity_poly.pdbx_strand_id
1 'polypeptide(L)'
;MPLFKDFAEYLIDTVKVPVLADAAAYESFNSHWRPFFLNCQVCDLSYEYIVKMETWNDDLSYLLPKYHIEYVEKAYGDILNSSDVSFQYFKTLPELLVLKLYEIYKIDFELFGYSLDGYLQ
;
A
#
# COMPACT_ATOMS: atom_id res chain seq x y z
N MET A 1 -10.87 9.62 -20.47
CA MET A 1 -9.83 9.28 -19.49
C MET A 1 -10.49 8.38 -18.46
N PRO A 2 -9.98 7.17 -18.19
CA PRO A 2 -10.59 6.27 -17.22
C PRO A 2 -10.62 6.92 -15.84
N LEU A 3 -11.72 6.74 -15.11
CA LEU A 3 -11.88 7.17 -13.73
C LEU A 3 -11.19 6.18 -12.79
N PHE A 4 -10.89 6.60 -11.57
CA PHE A 4 -10.36 5.72 -10.53
C PHE A 4 -11.25 4.50 -10.29
N LYS A 5 -12.57 4.69 -10.37
CA LYS A 5 -13.56 3.60 -10.29
C LYS A 5 -13.35 2.53 -11.37
N ASP A 6 -13.07 2.92 -12.62
CA ASP A 6 -12.87 1.98 -13.72
C ASP A 6 -11.63 1.09 -13.45
N PHE A 7 -10.58 1.67 -12.86
CA PHE A 7 -9.40 0.93 -12.44
C PHE A 7 -9.70 -0.03 -11.28
N ALA A 8 -10.46 0.40 -10.28
CA ALA A 8 -10.86 -0.45 -9.15
C ALA A 8 -11.71 -1.65 -9.61
N GLU A 9 -12.67 -1.43 -10.52
CA GLU A 9 -13.49 -2.49 -11.11
C GLU A 9 -12.63 -3.46 -11.94
N TYR A 10 -11.73 -2.94 -12.77
CA TYR A 10 -10.76 -3.76 -13.52
C TYR A 10 -9.93 -4.65 -12.60
N LEU A 11 -9.42 -4.11 -11.49
CA LEU A 11 -8.60 -4.89 -10.56
C LEU A 11 -9.42 -6.01 -9.91
N ILE A 12 -10.63 -5.71 -9.47
CA ILE A 12 -11.54 -6.70 -8.88
C ILE A 12 -11.90 -7.81 -9.87
N ASP A 13 -12.15 -7.46 -11.13
CA ASP A 13 -12.57 -8.43 -12.15
C ASP A 13 -11.42 -9.32 -12.64
N THR A 14 -10.17 -8.84 -12.53
CA THR A 14 -8.99 -9.59 -12.99
C THR A 14 -8.34 -10.46 -11.90
N VAL A 15 -8.56 -10.14 -10.62
CA VAL A 15 -7.93 -10.83 -9.50
C VAL A 15 -8.83 -11.94 -8.95
N LYS A 16 -8.25 -13.13 -8.70
CA LYS A 16 -8.95 -14.22 -8.00
C LYS A 16 -8.69 -14.11 -6.49
N VAL A 17 -9.77 -13.98 -5.72
CA VAL A 17 -9.74 -14.01 -4.24
C VAL A 17 -10.21 -15.37 -3.70
N PRO A 18 -9.65 -15.88 -2.57
CA PRO A 18 -8.59 -15.27 -1.78
C PRO A 18 -7.23 -15.29 -2.50
N VAL A 19 -6.44 -14.23 -2.33
CA VAL A 19 -5.10 -14.15 -2.92
C VAL A 19 -4.15 -15.01 -2.08
N LEU A 20 -3.61 -16.07 -2.68
CA LEU A 20 -2.68 -16.98 -2.03
C LEU A 20 -1.24 -16.60 -2.37
N ALA A 21 -0.31 -16.83 -1.44
CA ALA A 21 1.12 -16.61 -1.65
C ALA A 21 1.73 -17.73 -2.51
N ASP A 22 1.40 -17.74 -3.80
CA ASP A 22 1.93 -18.68 -4.78
C ASP A 22 2.42 -17.98 -6.08
N ALA A 23 3.14 -18.74 -6.92
CA ALA A 23 3.70 -18.21 -8.16
C ALA A 23 2.63 -17.73 -9.15
N ALA A 24 1.45 -18.36 -9.16
CA ALA A 24 0.38 -17.97 -10.06
C ALA A 24 -0.20 -16.61 -9.67
N ALA A 25 -0.42 -16.38 -8.37
CA ALA A 25 -0.82 -15.09 -7.84
C ALA A 25 0.26 -14.04 -8.12
N TYR A 26 1.53 -14.31 -7.80
CA TYR A 26 2.64 -13.38 -8.06
C TYR A 26 2.65 -12.87 -9.52
N GLU A 27 2.57 -13.78 -10.48
CA GLU A 27 2.59 -13.45 -11.92
C GLU A 27 1.29 -12.82 -12.43
N SER A 28 0.17 -12.99 -11.72
CA SER A 28 -1.13 -12.43 -12.14
C SER A 28 -1.27 -10.93 -11.89
N PHE A 29 -0.46 -10.36 -10.99
CA PHE A 29 -0.49 -8.93 -10.68
C PHE A 29 0.62 -8.18 -11.42
N ASN A 30 0.28 -6.99 -11.89
CA ASN A 30 1.28 -6.00 -12.25
C ASN A 30 2.06 -5.58 -11.00
N SER A 31 3.36 -5.38 -11.13
CA SER A 31 4.25 -5.00 -10.03
C SER A 31 3.87 -3.70 -9.31
N HIS A 32 3.12 -2.80 -9.95
CA HIS A 32 2.76 -1.49 -9.40
C HIS A 32 1.58 -1.53 -8.43
N TRP A 33 0.74 -2.57 -8.48
CA TRP A 33 -0.44 -2.72 -7.62
C TRP A 33 -0.59 -4.14 -7.05
N ARG A 34 0.48 -4.93 -7.11
CA ARG A 34 0.55 -6.23 -6.45
C ARG A 34 0.51 -6.03 -4.92
N PRO A 35 -0.25 -6.84 -4.17
CA PRO A 35 -0.12 -6.90 -2.72
C PRO A 35 1.32 -7.09 -2.26
N PHE A 36 1.74 -6.37 -1.23
CA PHE A 36 3.10 -6.36 -0.74
C PHE A 36 3.53 -7.72 -0.19
N PHE A 37 2.64 -8.47 0.46
CA PHE A 37 2.95 -9.81 0.97
C PHE A 37 3.36 -10.82 -0.13
N LEU A 38 3.02 -10.55 -1.39
CA LEU A 38 3.48 -11.33 -2.53
C LEU A 38 4.89 -10.94 -2.99
N ASN A 39 5.42 -9.80 -2.55
CA ASN A 39 6.78 -9.41 -2.88
C ASN A 39 7.79 -10.21 -2.04
N CYS A 40 8.99 -10.36 -2.60
CA CYS A 40 10.00 -11.25 -2.04
C CYS A 40 10.38 -10.90 -0.59
N GLN A 41 10.38 -11.95 0.24
CA GLN A 41 10.96 -11.97 1.59
C GLN A 41 10.32 -11.05 2.64
N VAL A 42 9.10 -10.55 2.39
CA VAL A 42 8.38 -9.71 3.36
C VAL A 42 8.06 -10.47 4.67
N CYS A 43 7.85 -11.78 4.60
CA CYS A 43 7.62 -12.61 5.80
C CYS A 43 8.88 -13.35 6.28
N ASP A 44 9.93 -13.40 5.46
CA ASP A 44 11.11 -14.25 5.69
C ASP A 44 12.29 -13.49 6.29
N LEU A 45 12.26 -12.15 6.28
CA LEU A 45 13.28 -11.30 6.86
C LEU A 45 12.84 -10.78 8.24
N SER A 46 13.80 -10.73 9.16
CA SER A 46 13.61 -10.10 10.47
C SER A 46 13.91 -8.60 10.35
N TYR A 47 12.87 -7.81 10.10
CA TYR A 47 12.98 -6.36 10.03
C TYR A 47 13.16 -5.77 11.44
N GLU A 48 14.16 -4.88 11.59
CA GLU A 48 14.32 -4.09 12.82
C GLU A 48 13.37 -2.89 12.84
N TYR A 49 13.08 -2.32 11.66
CA TYR A 49 12.21 -1.16 11.49
C TYR A 49 11.29 -1.35 10.29
N ILE A 50 10.04 -0.89 10.44
CA ILE A 50 9.07 -0.71 9.36
C ILE A 50 8.69 0.78 9.38
N VAL A 51 8.94 1.48 8.27
CA VAL A 51 8.68 2.92 8.14
C VAL A 51 7.40 3.15 7.35
N LYS A 52 6.75 4.29 7.58
CA LYS A 52 5.50 4.65 6.91
C LYS A 52 5.63 5.96 6.13
N MET A 53 4.89 6.08 5.03
CA MET A 53 4.89 7.31 4.24
C MET A 53 4.29 8.48 5.03
N GLU A 54 3.32 8.19 5.89
CA GLU A 54 2.68 9.14 6.79
C GLU A 54 3.66 9.76 7.82
N THR A 55 4.68 9.00 8.22
CA THR A 55 5.70 9.40 9.21
C THR A 55 7.08 9.56 8.59
N TRP A 56 7.16 9.68 7.26
CA TRP A 56 8.41 9.60 6.49
C TRP A 56 9.53 10.51 7.03
N ASN A 57 9.23 11.79 7.28
CA ASN A 57 10.22 12.73 7.77
C ASN A 57 10.71 12.38 9.18
N ASP A 58 9.80 11.96 10.06
CA ASP A 58 10.11 11.61 11.44
C ASP A 58 10.94 10.32 11.49
N ASP A 59 10.54 9.31 10.71
CA ASP A 59 11.22 8.03 10.57
C ASP A 59 12.65 8.22 10.03
N LEU A 60 12.84 9.01 8.97
CA LEU A 60 14.17 9.28 8.41
C LEU A 60 15.04 10.11 9.35
N SER A 61 14.48 11.12 10.02
CA SER A 61 15.21 11.94 10.99
C SER A 61 15.70 11.12 12.18
N TYR A 62 14.99 10.05 12.52
CA TYR A 62 15.39 9.11 13.57
C TYR A 62 16.39 8.05 13.09
N LEU A 63 16.18 7.47 11.90
CA LEU A 63 16.95 6.30 11.44
C LEU A 63 18.29 6.68 10.80
N LEU A 64 18.32 7.69 9.94
CA LEU A 64 19.52 8.00 9.15
C LEU A 64 20.75 8.34 10.01
N PRO A 65 20.64 9.12 11.11
CA PRO A 65 21.78 9.39 11.99
C PRO A 65 22.38 8.14 12.63
N LYS A 66 21.57 7.11 12.93
CA LYS A 66 22.05 5.84 13.52
C LYS A 66 22.98 5.07 12.58
N TYR A 67 22.83 5.27 11.27
CA TYR A 67 23.66 4.65 10.25
C TYR A 67 24.69 5.61 9.64
N HIS A 68 24.88 6.78 10.27
CA HIS A 68 25.79 7.83 9.79
C HIS A 68 25.48 8.32 8.37
N ILE A 69 24.20 8.31 7.99
CA ILE A 69 23.72 8.85 6.72
C ILE A 69 23.24 10.29 6.98
N GLU A 70 23.77 11.24 6.21
CA GLU A 70 23.30 12.63 6.28
C GLU A 70 21.92 12.74 5.64
N TYR A 71 20.95 13.29 6.39
CA TYR A 71 19.63 13.56 5.85
C TYR A 71 19.66 14.80 4.97
N VAL A 72 19.49 14.61 3.65
CA VAL A 72 19.35 15.70 2.69
C VAL A 72 17.85 15.92 2.42
N GLU A 73 17.26 16.80 3.21
CA GLU A 73 15.83 17.16 3.23
C GLU A 73 15.24 17.53 1.84
N LYS A 74 16.09 17.91 0.89
CA LYS A 74 15.70 18.38 -0.45
C LYS A 74 15.57 17.31 -1.54
N ALA A 75 15.98 16.07 -1.31
CA ALA A 75 16.07 15.08 -2.39
C ALA A 75 14.72 14.41 -2.73
N TYR A 76 13.78 14.40 -1.79
CA TYR A 76 12.47 13.79 -1.92
C TYR A 76 11.47 14.91 -1.75
N GLY A 77 10.78 15.33 -2.82
CA GLY A 77 9.82 16.44 -2.77
C GLY A 77 8.67 16.20 -1.79
N ASP A 78 7.61 17.01 -1.84
CA ASP A 78 6.41 16.87 -0.99
C ASP A 78 5.61 15.56 -1.29
N ILE A 79 6.24 14.40 -1.11
CA ILE A 79 5.65 13.06 -1.22
C ILE A 79 4.67 12.81 -0.03
N LEU A 80 4.66 13.74 0.93
CA LEU A 80 3.99 13.69 2.23
C LEU A 80 2.47 13.89 2.18
N ASN A 81 1.84 13.86 1.01
CA ASN A 81 0.38 14.08 0.88
C ASN A 81 -0.36 12.98 0.11
N SER A 82 0.22 11.77 0.06
CA SER A 82 -0.39 10.64 -0.64
C SER A 82 -1.69 10.17 0.02
N SER A 83 -1.75 10.15 1.36
CA SER A 83 -2.92 9.64 2.09
C SER A 83 -4.17 10.49 1.84
N ASP A 84 -4.08 11.82 1.89
CA ASP A 84 -5.22 12.70 1.61
C ASP A 84 -5.75 12.51 0.19
N VAL A 85 -4.84 12.41 -0.80
CA VAL A 85 -5.20 12.19 -2.20
C VAL A 85 -5.85 10.82 -2.38
N SER A 86 -5.30 9.77 -1.77
CA SER A 86 -5.89 8.43 -1.76
C SER A 86 -7.30 8.45 -1.18
N PHE A 87 -7.51 9.08 -0.02
CA PHE A 87 -8.85 9.19 0.57
C PHE A 87 -9.85 9.86 -0.36
N GLN A 88 -9.47 10.93 -1.07
CA GLN A 88 -10.37 11.58 -2.04
C GLN A 88 -10.80 10.64 -3.17
N TYR A 89 -9.90 9.79 -3.65
CA TYR A 89 -10.23 8.79 -4.66
C TYR A 89 -11.17 7.71 -4.13
N PHE A 90 -10.88 7.15 -2.95
CA PHE A 90 -11.73 6.12 -2.34
C PHE A 90 -13.13 6.64 -1.98
N LYS A 91 -13.26 7.93 -1.64
CA LYS A 91 -14.58 8.55 -1.41
C LYS A 91 -15.51 8.51 -2.62
N THR A 92 -14.97 8.35 -3.83
CA THR A 92 -15.75 8.24 -5.07
C THR A 92 -16.30 6.83 -5.32
N LEU A 93 -15.85 5.83 -4.53
CA LEU A 93 -16.22 4.44 -4.72
C LEU A 93 -17.42 4.04 -3.85
N PRO A 94 -18.31 3.16 -4.34
CA PRO A 94 -19.30 2.50 -3.49
C PRO A 94 -18.62 1.66 -2.41
N GLU A 95 -19.18 1.61 -1.20
CA GLU A 95 -18.65 0.84 -0.07
C GLU A 95 -18.39 -0.63 -0.42
N LEU A 96 -19.31 -1.27 -1.17
CA LEU A 96 -19.14 -2.64 -1.63
C LEU A 96 -17.88 -2.83 -2.50
N LEU A 97 -17.51 -1.82 -3.28
CA LEU A 97 -16.30 -1.87 -4.10
C LEU A 97 -15.04 -1.74 -3.22
N VAL A 98 -15.08 -0.86 -2.22
CA VAL A 98 -14.00 -0.71 -1.23
C VAL A 98 -13.78 -2.02 -0.46
N LEU A 99 -14.85 -2.68 -0.02
CA LEU A 99 -14.75 -3.97 0.68
C LEU A 99 -14.18 -5.08 -0.23
N LYS A 100 -14.54 -5.10 -1.52
CA LYS A 100 -13.95 -6.05 -2.48
C LYS A 100 -12.46 -5.78 -2.73
N LEU A 101 -12.06 -4.50 -2.81
CA LEU A 101 -10.64 -4.13 -2.88
C LEU A 101 -9.90 -4.55 -1.61
N TYR A 102 -10.52 -4.35 -0.45
CA TYR A 102 -9.95 -4.77 0.82
C TYR A 102 -9.65 -6.28 0.85
N GLU A 103 -10.54 -7.13 0.35
CA GLU A 103 -10.28 -8.58 0.28
C GLU A 103 -9.04 -8.95 -0.56
N ILE A 104 -8.66 -8.12 -1.54
CA ILE A 104 -7.42 -8.31 -2.32
C ILE A 104 -6.17 -7.98 -1.49
N TYR A 105 -6.24 -6.93 -0.67
CA TYR A 105 -5.10 -6.38 0.08
C TYR A 105 -5.14 -6.69 1.58
N LYS A 106 -6.06 -7.53 2.05
CA LYS A 106 -6.33 -7.79 3.46
C LYS A 106 -5.07 -8.18 4.25
N ILE A 107 -4.24 -9.05 3.67
CA ILE A 107 -2.99 -9.49 4.30
C ILE A 107 -2.03 -8.32 4.51
N ASP A 108 -1.95 -7.37 3.58
CA ASP A 108 -1.10 -6.19 3.74
C ASP A 108 -1.62 -5.26 4.83
N PHE A 109 -2.95 -5.08 4.91
CA PHE A 109 -3.57 -4.31 5.99
C PHE A 109 -3.22 -4.89 7.37
N GLU A 110 -3.35 -6.20 7.51
CA GLU A 110 -3.01 -6.92 8.74
C GLU A 110 -1.49 -6.83 9.04
N LEU A 111 -0.65 -7.03 8.03
CA LEU A 111 0.81 -7.05 8.18
C LEU A 111 1.39 -5.68 8.59
N PHE A 112 0.86 -4.59 8.03
CA PHE A 112 1.39 -3.23 8.25
C PHE A 112 0.53 -2.39 9.21
N GLY A 113 -0.48 -3.01 9.83
CA GLY A 113 -1.33 -2.38 10.84
C GLY A 113 -2.14 -1.20 10.28
N TYR A 114 -2.73 -1.36 9.09
CA TYR A 114 -3.70 -0.43 8.54
C TYR A 114 -5.13 -0.90 8.84
N SER A 115 -6.06 0.05 8.93
CA SER A 115 -7.50 -0.20 9.10
C SER A 115 -8.29 0.41 7.95
N LEU A 116 -9.55 0.02 7.81
CA LEU A 116 -10.49 0.61 6.85
C LEU A 116 -11.03 1.98 7.28
N ASP A 117 -10.51 2.54 8.37
CA ASP A 117 -10.97 3.82 8.90
C ASP A 117 -10.75 4.93 7.86
N GLY A 118 -11.81 5.68 7.56
CA GLY A 118 -11.79 6.73 6.53
C GLY A 118 -11.96 6.25 5.09
N TYR A 119 -11.94 4.93 4.83
CA TYR A 119 -12.22 4.33 3.51
C TYR A 119 -13.69 3.89 3.35
N LEU A 120 -14.37 3.57 4.44
CA LEU A 120 -15.82 3.29 4.48
C LEU A 120 -16.57 4.56 4.92
N GLN A 121 -17.68 4.90 4.24
CA GLN A 121 -18.53 6.08 4.51
C GLN A 121 -19.94 5.67 4.88
#